data_AF-R5H1L1-F1
#
_entry.id   AF-R5H1L1-F1
#
_cell.length_a   1.000
_cell.length_b   1.000
_cell.length_c   1.000
_cell.angle_alpha   90.00
_cell.angle_beta   90.00
_cell.angle_gamma   90.00
#
_symmetry.space_group_name_H-M   'P 1'
#
loop_
_entity.id
_entity.type
_entity.pdbx_description
1 polymer ?
#
loop_
_entity_poly.entity_id
_entity_poly.type
_entity_poly.pdbx_seq_one_letter_code
_entity_poly.pdbx_strand_id
1 'polypeptide(L)'
;MLTLEPATPFGKSPPKDMADDDLMADLYALCQRLCGEHGFAQYEISNFARGGFQCRHNLKYWRDEEYLGVGAAAHSFYGGKRFAVPRDIRAFISAETQPVEVTDDSPGDYDEQVMMRMRLAEGIPEELYKPLEKALRLLPEEYYTLKNGRLALTAEGFPVYNYIVSLLLAHREET
;
A
#
# COMPACT_ATOMS: atom_id res chain seq x y z
N MET A 1 2.58 -7.46 -8.62
CA MET A 1 2.91 -8.74 -9.28
C MET A 1 1.85 -9.77 -8.91
N LEU A 2 1.44 -10.66 -9.82
CA LEU A 2 0.46 -11.70 -9.49
C LEU A 2 1.15 -12.81 -8.69
N THR A 3 0.90 -12.86 -7.39
CA THR A 3 1.33 -13.96 -6.52
C THR A 3 0.29 -15.08 -6.57
N LEU A 4 0.74 -16.31 -6.80
CA LEU A 4 -0.13 -17.48 -6.85
C LEU A 4 -0.30 -18.10 -5.47
N GLU A 5 -1.40 -17.76 -4.80
CA GLU A 5 -1.73 -18.30 -3.48
C GLU A 5 -2.19 -19.78 -3.60
N PRO A 6 -1.56 -20.74 -2.89
CA PRO A 6 -1.80 -22.18 -3.07
C PRO A 6 -3.26 -22.61 -2.94
N ALA A 7 -4.03 -21.91 -2.10
CA ALA A 7 -5.44 -22.22 -1.86
C ALA A 7 -6.40 -21.71 -2.96
N THR A 8 -5.93 -20.86 -3.87
CA THR A 8 -6.75 -20.21 -4.90
C THR A 8 -6.83 -21.05 -6.19
N PRO A 9 -7.81 -20.79 -7.09
CA PRO A 9 -7.87 -21.45 -8.39
C PRO A 9 -6.55 -21.37 -9.18
N PHE A 10 -5.90 -20.21 -9.20
CA PHE A 10 -4.61 -20.06 -9.90
C PHE A 10 -3.43 -20.71 -9.18
N GLY A 11 -3.45 -20.84 -7.85
CA GLY A 11 -2.45 -21.64 -7.14
C GLY A 11 -2.55 -23.14 -7.45
N LYS A 12 -3.77 -23.66 -7.64
CA LYS A 12 -4.01 -25.07 -7.98
C LYS A 12 -3.82 -25.39 -9.45
N SER A 13 -4.03 -24.40 -10.32
CA SER A 13 -3.95 -24.54 -11.78
C SER A 13 -3.36 -23.27 -12.37
N PRO A 14 -2.04 -23.08 -12.27
CA PRO A 14 -1.37 -21.90 -12.78
C PRO A 14 -1.53 -21.80 -14.30
N PRO A 15 -1.70 -20.59 -14.86
CA PRO A 15 -1.56 -20.36 -16.29
C PRO A 15 -0.20 -20.86 -16.81
N LYS A 16 -0.15 -21.35 -18.06
CA LYS A 16 1.09 -21.86 -18.65
C LYS A 16 2.10 -20.76 -18.99
N ASP A 17 1.60 -19.59 -19.39
CA ASP A 17 2.40 -18.46 -19.88
C ASP A 17 2.44 -17.36 -18.82
N MET A 18 2.87 -17.72 -17.62
CA MET A 18 3.12 -16.72 -16.57
C MET A 18 4.32 -15.87 -16.95
N ALA A 19 4.17 -14.56 -16.85
CA ALA A 19 5.29 -13.64 -16.98
C ALA A 19 6.30 -13.89 -15.84
N ASP A 20 7.58 -13.93 -16.17
CA ASP A 20 8.66 -13.90 -15.18
C ASP A 20 8.83 -12.50 -14.61
N ASP A 21 9.74 -12.37 -13.65
CA ASP A 21 9.93 -11.12 -12.91
C ASP A 21 10.36 -9.96 -13.81
N ASP A 22 11.21 -10.24 -14.79
CA ASP A 22 11.70 -9.26 -15.76
C ASP A 22 10.55 -8.78 -16.67
N LEU A 23 9.77 -9.69 -17.24
CA LEU A 23 8.62 -9.32 -18.08
C LEU A 23 7.55 -8.59 -17.27
N MET A 24 7.31 -8.96 -16.01
CA MET A 24 6.38 -8.24 -15.14
C MET A 24 6.85 -6.80 -14.87
N ALA A 25 8.15 -6.58 -14.68
CA ALA A 25 8.72 -5.24 -14.50
C ALA A 25 8.54 -4.40 -15.77
N ASP A 26 8.84 -4.97 -16.94
CA ASP A 26 8.63 -4.31 -18.24
C ASP A 26 7.16 -3.93 -18.47
N LEU A 27 6.23 -4.84 -18.14
CA LEU A 27 4.79 -4.57 -18.25
C LEU A 27 4.32 -3.50 -17.27
N TYR A 28 4.91 -3.43 -16.07
CA TYR A 28 4.61 -2.37 -15.10
C TYR A 28 5.08 -1.01 -15.61
N ALA A 29 6.32 -0.91 -16.10
CA ALA A 29 6.86 0.31 -16.70
C ALA A 29 6.05 0.75 -17.93
N LEU A 30 5.66 -0.21 -18.78
CA LEU A 30 4.76 0.03 -19.92
C LEU A 30 3.41 0.60 -19.45
N CYS A 31 2.82 0.02 -18.41
CA CYS A 31 1.56 0.49 -17.83
C CYS A 31 1.68 1.92 -17.31
N GLN A 32 2.72 2.23 -16.52
CA GLN A 32 2.97 3.59 -16.02
C GLN A 32 3.05 4.60 -17.16
N ARG A 33 3.81 4.29 -18.21
CA ARG A 33 3.98 5.17 -19.36
C ARG A 33 2.66 5.39 -20.10
N LEU A 34 1.96 4.33 -20.50
CA LEU A 34 0.70 4.43 -21.26
C LEU A 34 -0.39 5.13 -20.44
N CYS A 35 -0.54 4.81 -19.15
CA CYS A 35 -1.48 5.50 -18.28
C CYS A 35 -1.17 6.99 -18.19
N GLY A 36 0.10 7.36 -18.00
CA GLY A 36 0.55 8.75 -17.97
C GLY A 36 0.24 9.51 -19.27
N GLU A 37 0.55 8.91 -20.43
CA GLU A 37 0.26 9.47 -21.76
C GLU A 37 -1.25 9.72 -21.97
N HIS A 38 -2.12 8.93 -21.32
CA HIS A 38 -3.58 9.07 -21.39
C HIS A 38 -4.20 9.86 -20.22
N GLY A 39 -3.39 10.53 -19.39
CA GLY A 39 -3.83 11.40 -18.30
C GLY A 39 -4.25 10.68 -17.02
N PHE A 40 -3.87 9.41 -16.86
CA PHE A 40 -4.04 8.63 -15.64
C PHE A 40 -2.73 8.65 -14.84
N ALA A 41 -2.66 9.53 -13.86
CA ALA A 41 -1.51 9.60 -12.96
C ALA A 41 -1.53 8.43 -11.98
N GLN A 42 -0.36 7.85 -11.74
CA GLN A 42 -0.17 6.92 -10.62
C GLN A 42 -0.32 7.71 -9.32
N TYR A 43 -1.35 7.40 -8.53
CA TYR A 43 -1.56 8.06 -7.24
C TYR A 43 -1.15 7.16 -6.07
N GLU A 44 -1.03 5.85 -6.31
CA GLU A 44 -0.55 4.86 -5.36
C GLU A 44 0.11 3.66 -6.08
N ILE A 45 0.84 2.84 -5.33
CA ILE A 45 1.72 1.75 -5.80
C ILE A 45 1.08 0.82 -6.86
N SER A 46 -0.24 0.61 -6.83
CA SER A 46 -0.96 -0.32 -7.71
C SER A 46 -2.12 0.29 -8.49
N ASN A 47 -2.40 1.61 -8.39
CA ASN A 47 -3.48 2.24 -9.15
C ASN A 47 -3.15 3.60 -9.78
N PHE A 48 -3.90 3.85 -10.85
CA PHE A 48 -3.82 5.05 -11.68
C PHE A 48 -5.21 5.67 -11.78
N ALA A 49 -5.27 7.00 -11.80
CA ALA A 49 -6.54 7.71 -11.94
C ALA A 49 -6.34 9.06 -12.63
N ARG A 50 -7.41 9.55 -13.24
CA ARG A 50 -7.50 10.97 -13.62
C ARG A 50 -7.65 11.82 -12.35
N GLY A 51 -7.22 13.08 -12.42
CA GLY A 51 -7.40 14.03 -11.32
C GLY A 51 -8.85 14.09 -10.84
N GLY A 52 -9.06 13.90 -9.54
CA GLY A 52 -10.39 13.88 -8.90
C GLY A 52 -11.09 12.51 -8.88
N PHE A 53 -10.52 11.49 -9.52
CA PHE A 53 -11.08 10.14 -9.60
C PHE A 53 -10.25 9.11 -8.81
N GLN A 54 -9.37 9.56 -7.91
CA GLN A 54 -8.61 8.65 -7.05
C GLN A 54 -9.56 7.88 -6.10
N CYS A 55 -9.27 6.60 -5.87
CA CYS A 55 -10.06 5.78 -4.96
C CYS A 55 -9.97 6.32 -3.53
N ARG A 56 -11.08 6.86 -3.02
CA ARG A 56 -11.17 7.40 -1.65
C ARG A 56 -10.86 6.34 -0.59
N HIS A 57 -11.25 5.08 -0.83
CA HIS A 57 -10.98 3.98 0.09
C HIS A 57 -9.48 3.70 0.20
N ASN A 58 -8.77 3.53 -0.93
CA ASN A 58 -7.32 3.29 -0.93
C ASN A 58 -6.59 4.46 -0.26
N LEU A 59 -6.97 5.70 -0.58
CA LEU A 59 -6.35 6.89 0.03
C LEU A 59 -6.51 6.89 1.55
N LYS A 60 -7.71 6.61 2.07
CA LYS A 60 -7.94 6.50 3.52
C LYS A 60 -7.08 5.42 4.14
N TYR A 61 -7.07 4.24 3.52
CA TYR A 61 -6.31 3.10 4.01
C TYR A 61 -4.80 3.41 4.08
N TRP A 62 -4.22 3.93 3.00
CA TRP A 62 -2.78 4.23 2.95
C TRP A 62 -2.36 5.45 3.78
N ARG A 63 -3.29 6.36 4.09
CA ARG A 63 -3.04 7.47 5.02
C ARG A 63 -3.20 7.10 6.48
N ASP A 64 -3.59 5.85 6.76
CA ASP A 64 -3.98 5.38 8.08
C ASP A 64 -5.11 6.25 8.68
N GLU A 65 -6.10 6.58 7.84
CA GLU A 65 -7.32 7.26 8.27
C GLU A 65 -8.39 6.25 8.69
N GLU A 66 -9.24 6.64 9.64
CA GLU A 66 -10.30 5.76 10.12
C GLU A 66 -11.36 5.43 9.04
N TYR A 67 -11.80 4.17 9.08
CA TYR A 67 -12.86 3.61 8.24
C TYR A 67 -13.60 2.48 8.95
N LEU A 68 -14.88 2.33 8.62
CA LEU A 68 -15.72 1.23 9.07
C LEU A 68 -16.03 0.32 7.88
N GLY A 69 -15.65 -0.95 8.01
CA GLY A 69 -16.08 -2.02 7.12
C GLY A 69 -17.41 -2.60 7.57
N VAL A 70 -18.29 -2.88 6.60
CA VAL A 70 -19.59 -3.49 6.87
C VAL A 70 -19.75 -4.74 6.00
N GLY A 71 -20.14 -5.85 6.62
CA GLY A 71 -20.28 -7.15 5.95
C GLY A 71 -19.38 -8.23 6.52
N ALA A 72 -19.70 -9.50 6.25
CA ALA A 72 -18.84 -10.61 6.59
C ALA A 72 -17.42 -10.42 6.02
N ALA A 73 -16.40 -10.72 6.82
CA ALA A 73 -14.98 -10.50 6.51
C ALA A 73 -14.57 -9.02 6.31
N ALA A 74 -15.42 -8.04 6.59
CA ALA A 74 -15.05 -6.63 6.47
C ALA A 74 -14.07 -6.21 7.58
N HIS A 75 -13.05 -5.44 7.23
CA HIS A 75 -12.09 -4.87 8.17
C HIS A 75 -12.43 -3.41 8.47
N SER A 76 -12.06 -2.94 9.66
CA SER A 76 -12.24 -1.57 10.11
C SER A 76 -10.98 -1.09 10.83
N PHE A 77 -10.75 0.22 10.76
CA PHE A 77 -9.84 0.95 11.64
C PHE A 77 -10.61 2.12 12.24
N TYR A 78 -10.91 2.08 13.53
CA TYR A 78 -11.72 3.10 14.18
C TYR A 78 -11.50 3.12 15.70
N GLY A 79 -11.45 4.31 16.28
CA GLY A 79 -11.19 4.50 17.71
C GLY A 79 -9.80 4.03 18.13
N GLY A 80 -8.82 4.16 17.24
CA GLY A 80 -7.45 3.70 17.48
C GLY A 80 -7.29 2.18 17.54
N LYS A 81 -8.21 1.40 16.95
CA LYS A 81 -8.16 -0.07 16.94
C LYS A 81 -8.54 -0.62 15.57
N ARG A 82 -7.94 -1.74 15.19
CA ARG A 82 -8.41 -2.52 14.04
C ARG A 82 -9.21 -3.71 14.51
N PHE A 83 -10.31 -3.93 13.82
CA PHE A 83 -11.20 -5.05 14.05
C PHE A 83 -11.78 -5.55 12.74
N ALA A 84 -12.18 -6.81 12.74
CA ALA A 84 -12.76 -7.46 11.59
C ALA A 84 -14.10 -8.10 11.95
N VAL A 85 -14.96 -8.22 10.95
CA VAL A 85 -16.16 -9.05 11.03
C VAL A 85 -15.76 -10.48 10.69
N PRO A 86 -16.14 -11.48 11.49
CA PRO A 86 -15.92 -12.88 11.14
C PRO A 86 -16.40 -13.22 9.72
N ARG A 87 -15.69 -14.12 9.04
CA ARG A 87 -15.96 -14.51 7.64
C ARG A 87 -17.24 -15.33 7.43
N ASP A 88 -17.86 -15.82 8.50
CA ASP A 88 -19.06 -16.66 8.40
C ASP A 88 -20.28 -15.81 8.01
N ILE A 89 -20.70 -15.96 6.76
CA ILE A 89 -21.82 -15.22 6.17
C ILE A 89 -23.14 -15.57 6.87
N ARG A 90 -23.36 -16.83 7.28
CA ARG A 90 -24.60 -17.22 7.95
C ARG A 90 -24.68 -16.61 9.34
N ALA A 91 -23.57 -16.66 10.08
CA ALA A 91 -23.46 -16.01 11.39
C ALA A 91 -23.70 -14.50 11.27
N PHE A 92 -23.06 -13.84 10.29
CA PHE A 92 -23.26 -12.42 10.02
C PHE A 92 -24.72 -12.07 9.73
N ILE A 93 -25.38 -12.81 8.82
CA ILE A 93 -26.80 -12.56 8.47
C ILE A 93 -27.73 -12.78 9.66
N SER A 94 -27.42 -13.74 10.53
CA SER A 94 -28.26 -14.07 11.69
C SER A 94 -28.07 -13.14 12.89
N ALA A 95 -27.03 -12.31 12.89
CA ALA A 95 -26.71 -11.42 14.00
C ALA A 95 -27.60 -10.16 13.98
N GLU A 96 -28.04 -9.71 15.15
CA GLU A 96 -28.81 -8.47 15.30
C GLU A 96 -27.96 -7.22 14.99
N THR A 97 -26.68 -7.26 15.36
CA THR A 97 -25.68 -6.25 15.06
C THR A 97 -24.45 -6.90 14.46
N GLN A 98 -23.65 -6.13 13.73
CA GLN A 98 -22.42 -6.64 13.12
C GLN A 98 -21.46 -7.17 14.20
N PRO A 99 -21.09 -8.46 14.19
CA PRO A 99 -20.09 -8.99 15.10
C PRO A 99 -18.71 -8.41 14.76
N VAL A 100 -17.90 -8.16 15.77
CA VAL A 100 -16.54 -7.62 15.61
C VAL A 100 -15.54 -8.38 16.49
N GLU A 101 -14.36 -8.63 15.94
CA GLU A 101 -13.21 -9.18 16.63
C GLU A 101 -12.04 -8.20 16.49
N VAL A 102 -11.47 -7.75 17.62
CA VAL A 102 -10.29 -6.88 17.60
C VAL A 102 -9.10 -7.67 17.08
N THR A 103 -8.48 -7.18 16.02
CA THR A 103 -7.31 -7.80 15.38
C THR A 103 -6.01 -7.10 15.76
N ASP A 104 -6.09 -5.84 16.16
CA ASP A 104 -4.97 -5.02 16.60
C ASP A 104 -5.49 -3.90 17.52
N ASP A 105 -4.95 -3.80 18.72
CA ASP A 105 -5.37 -2.83 19.74
C ASP A 105 -4.48 -1.57 19.79
N SER A 106 -3.37 -1.54 19.04
CA SER A 106 -2.46 -0.40 18.96
C SER A 106 -1.80 -0.27 17.57
N PRO A 107 -2.59 -0.14 16.48
CA PRO A 107 -2.09 0.05 15.12
C PRO A 107 -1.45 1.44 14.95
N GLY A 108 -0.80 1.65 13.81
CA GLY A 108 -0.39 2.98 13.36
C GLY A 108 0.90 3.46 14.01
N ASP A 109 1.79 2.54 14.39
CA ASP A 109 3.14 2.90 14.81
C ASP A 109 3.91 3.62 13.69
N TYR A 110 5.08 4.15 14.03
CA TYR A 110 5.89 4.88 13.07
C TYR A 110 6.25 4.05 11.82
N ASP A 111 6.63 2.78 11.99
CA ASP A 111 7.07 1.92 10.89
C ASP A 111 5.90 1.66 9.94
N GLU A 112 4.73 1.40 10.50
CA GLU A 112 3.49 1.26 9.77
C GLU A 112 3.12 2.54 9.01
N GLN A 113 3.19 3.71 9.65
CA GLN A 113 2.87 4.97 8.98
C GLN A 113 3.80 5.24 7.80
N VAL A 114 5.11 5.00 7.96
CA VAL A 114 6.08 5.11 6.86
C VAL A 114 5.74 4.12 5.76
N MET A 115 5.52 2.85 6.10
CA MET A 115 5.18 1.79 5.15
C MET A 115 3.91 2.12 4.37
N MET A 116 2.81 2.43 5.05
CA MET A 116 1.52 2.67 4.39
C MET A 116 1.56 3.93 3.51
N ARG A 117 2.10 5.04 4.00
CA ARG A 117 2.08 6.32 3.27
C ARG A 117 3.07 6.39 2.12
N MET A 118 4.21 5.68 2.21
CA MET A 118 5.15 5.58 1.08
C MET A 118 4.57 4.85 -0.14
N ARG A 119 3.44 4.15 0.01
CA ARG A 119 2.69 3.60 -1.14
C ARG A 119 1.98 4.67 -1.96
N LEU A 120 1.82 5.88 -1.45
CA LEU A 120 1.17 6.98 -2.16
C LEU A 120 2.20 7.79 -2.94
N ALA A 121 1.81 8.31 -4.11
CA ALA A 121 2.66 9.22 -4.89
C ALA A 121 2.90 10.56 -4.19
N GLU A 122 2.07 10.93 -3.20
CA GLU A 122 2.35 12.07 -2.33
C GLU A 122 3.47 11.76 -1.32
N GLY A 123 3.76 10.49 -1.02
CA GLY A 123 4.80 10.07 -0.10
C GLY A 123 4.54 10.46 1.36
N ILE A 124 5.60 10.63 2.15
CA ILE A 124 5.56 10.98 3.58
C ILE A 124 6.05 12.40 3.86
N PRO A 125 5.50 13.08 4.87
CA PRO A 125 5.91 14.42 5.28
C PRO A 125 7.23 14.42 6.10
N GLU A 126 7.77 15.60 6.36
CA GLU A 126 9.07 15.81 7.02
C GLU A 126 9.19 15.12 8.37
N GLU A 127 8.15 15.17 9.21
CA GLU A 127 8.13 14.50 10.50
C GLU A 127 8.37 12.98 10.40
N LEU A 128 8.01 12.35 9.28
CA LEU A 128 8.20 10.92 9.06
C LEU A 128 9.47 10.60 8.27
N TYR A 129 9.97 11.45 7.36
CA TYR A 129 11.21 11.13 6.65
C TYR A 129 12.47 11.62 7.35
N LYS A 130 12.38 12.56 8.31
CA LYS A 130 13.56 13.11 8.97
C LYS A 130 14.43 12.03 9.64
N PRO A 131 13.87 11.04 10.37
CA PRO A 131 14.66 9.95 10.94
C PRO A 131 15.25 8.98 9.89
N LEU A 132 14.83 9.10 8.63
CA LEU A 132 15.28 8.26 7.51
C LEU A 132 16.33 8.97 6.63
N GLU A 133 16.65 10.24 6.90
CA GLU A 133 17.45 11.10 6.01
C GLU A 133 18.87 10.54 5.75
N LYS A 134 19.47 9.88 6.75
CA LYS A 134 20.75 9.19 6.55
C LYS A 134 20.61 7.93 5.69
N ALA A 135 19.55 7.16 5.90
CA ALA A 135 19.27 5.94 5.15
C ALA A 135 18.97 6.23 3.66
N LEU A 136 18.39 7.39 3.34
CA LEU A 136 18.18 7.83 1.95
C LEU A 136 19.48 7.87 1.12
N ARG A 137 20.64 8.08 1.75
CA ARG A 137 21.94 8.11 1.06
C ARG A 137 22.40 6.73 0.56
N LEU A 138 21.73 5.66 1.01
CA LEU A 138 21.99 4.30 0.56
C LEU A 138 21.15 3.94 -0.67
N LEU A 139 20.19 4.77 -1.04
CA LEU A 139 19.31 4.55 -2.18
C LEU A 139 19.80 5.34 -3.41
N PRO A 140 19.64 4.77 -4.62
CA PRO A 140 19.77 5.53 -5.86
C PRO A 140 18.85 6.77 -5.85
N GLU A 141 19.36 7.92 -6.30
CA GLU A 141 18.64 9.19 -6.27
C GLU A 141 17.40 9.17 -7.19
N GLU A 142 17.42 8.35 -8.23
CA GLU A 142 16.30 8.16 -9.16
C GLU A 142 15.07 7.51 -8.52
N TYR A 143 15.18 6.88 -7.35
CA TYR A 143 14.07 6.16 -6.70
C TYR A 143 13.14 7.06 -5.89
N TYR A 144 13.58 8.25 -5.51
CA TYR A 144 12.81 9.13 -4.65
C TYR A 144 12.94 10.60 -5.02
N THR A 145 12.05 11.41 -4.48
CA THR A 145 12.12 12.87 -4.56
C THR A 145 11.93 13.45 -3.17
N LEU A 146 12.68 14.51 -2.88
CA LEU A 146 12.46 15.39 -1.74
C LEU A 146 12.01 16.75 -2.28
N LYS A 147 10.70 16.99 -2.29
CA LYS A 147 10.10 18.23 -2.83
C LYS A 147 8.97 18.69 -1.92
N ASN A 148 8.87 20.00 -1.69
CA ASN A 148 7.79 20.61 -0.91
C ASN A 148 7.61 19.99 0.49
N GLY A 149 8.71 19.63 1.17
CA GLY A 149 8.67 19.03 2.50
C GLY A 149 8.12 17.60 2.53
N ARG A 150 8.25 16.85 1.42
CA ARG A 150 7.80 15.46 1.31
C ARG A 150 8.86 14.57 0.65
N LEU A 151 8.98 13.36 1.18
CA LEU A 151 9.71 12.24 0.58
C LEU A 151 8.70 11.36 -0.17
N ALA A 152 8.81 11.26 -1.49
CA ALA A 152 7.93 10.44 -2.33
C ALA A 152 8.73 9.55 -3.28
N LEU A 153 8.17 8.40 -3.65
CA LEU A 153 8.77 7.52 -4.65
C LEU A 153 8.55 8.06 -6.07
N THR A 154 9.55 7.85 -6.92
CA THR A 154 9.43 8.10 -8.36
C THR A 154 8.77 6.92 -9.07
N ALA A 155 8.59 7.04 -10.39
CA ALA A 155 8.20 5.92 -11.24
C ALA A 155 9.16 4.72 -11.12
N GLU A 156 10.47 4.97 -10.97
CA GLU A 156 11.50 3.94 -10.79
C GLU A 156 11.52 3.37 -9.36
N GLY A 157 11.12 4.17 -8.36
CA GLY A 157 11.07 3.72 -6.96
C GLY A 157 9.88 2.81 -6.65
N PHE A 158 8.73 3.01 -7.29
CA PHE A 158 7.53 2.21 -7.02
C PHE A 158 7.69 0.69 -7.23
N PRO A 159 8.29 0.20 -8.33
CA PRO A 159 8.53 -1.22 -8.55
C PRO A 159 9.33 -1.88 -7.42
N VAL A 160 10.26 -1.14 -6.82
CA VAL A 160 11.17 -1.61 -5.76
C VAL A 160 10.77 -1.10 -4.37
N TYR A 161 9.52 -0.66 -4.20
CA TYR A 161 8.99 -0.09 -2.96
C TYR A 161 9.33 -0.93 -1.71
N ASN A 162 9.17 -2.25 -1.78
CA ASN A 162 9.41 -3.14 -0.63
C ASN A 162 10.88 -3.06 -0.19
N TYR A 163 11.82 -3.07 -1.14
CA TYR A 163 13.24 -2.92 -0.85
C TYR A 163 13.54 -1.57 -0.22
N ILE A 164 12.99 -0.49 -0.78
CA ILE A 164 13.20 0.87 -0.27
C ILE A 164 12.72 0.99 1.17
N VAL A 165 11.45 0.63 1.45
CA VAL A 165 10.89 0.77 2.80
C VAL A 165 11.62 -0.12 3.80
N SER A 166 11.92 -1.37 3.46
CA SER A 166 12.69 -2.25 4.33
C SER A 166 14.09 -1.69 4.64
N LEU A 167 14.79 -1.15 3.64
CA LEU A 167 16.11 -0.55 3.83
C LEU A 167 16.03 0.68 4.74
N LEU A 168 15.07 1.58 4.49
CA LEU A 168 14.90 2.81 5.25
C LEU A 168 14.59 2.50 6.72
N LEU A 169 13.65 1.61 6.99
CA LEU A 169 13.26 1.27 8.36
C LEU A 169 14.38 0.51 9.10
N ALA A 170 15.13 -0.34 8.42
CA ALA A 170 16.27 -1.04 9.02
C ALA A 170 17.44 -0.10 9.42
N HIS A 171 17.51 1.08 8.82
CA HIS A 171 18.58 2.07 9.06
C HIS A 171 18.03 3.40 9.61
N ARG A 172 16.81 3.39 10.16
CA ARG A 172 16.24 4.59 10.78
C ARG A 172 17.07 4.99 11.99
N GLU A 173 17.14 6.29 12.24
CA GLU A 173 17.72 6.80 13.47
C GLU A 173 16.70 6.66 14.60
N GLU A 174 17.09 6.06 15.71
CA GLU A 174 16.31 6.14 16.94
C GLU A 174 16.36 7.60 17.43
N THR A 175 15.18 8.19 17.63
CA THR A 175 15.05 9.56 18.13
C THR A 175 15.10 9.59 19.65
#